data_AF-A0A9E7TF33-F1
#
_entry.id   AF-A0A9E7TF33-F1
#
_cell.length_a   1.000
_cell.length_b   1.000
_cell.length_c   1.000
_cell.angle_alpha   90.00
_cell.angle_beta   90.00
_cell.angle_gamma   90.00
#
_symmetry.space_group_name_H-M   'P 1'
#
loop_
_entity.id
_entity.type
_entity.pdbx_description
1 polymer ?
#
loop_
_entity_poly.entity_id
_entity_poly.type
_entity_poly.pdbx_seq_one_letter_code
_entity_poly.pdbx_strand_id
1 'polypeptide(L)'
;MKILMILSIFLIFSGCANSASYEKSYELELAKAGNIDAQYNVAMNYLNGIDGFPKDEKVAKEWLEKAAKKGDAPSQNGLGIMYLRGIGGEKN
;
A
#
# COMPACT_ATOMS: atom_id res chain seq x y z
N MET A 1 -0.49 37.50 24.01
CA MET A 1 0.68 37.36 23.11
C MET A 1 1.29 35.95 23.10
N LYS A 2 1.33 35.19 24.21
CA LYS A 2 1.89 33.81 24.23
C LYS A 2 1.11 32.76 23.41
N ILE A 3 -0.20 32.96 23.19
CA ILE A 3 -1.05 32.04 22.42
C ILE A 3 -0.75 32.08 20.91
N LEU A 4 -0.27 33.22 20.38
CA LEU A 4 0.03 33.37 18.95
C LEU A 4 1.28 32.60 18.51
N MET A 5 2.23 32.36 19.43
CA MET A 5 3.46 31.58 19.17
C MET A 5 3.21 30.06 19.13
N ILE A 6 2.18 29.57 19.81
CA ILE A 6 1.84 28.15 19.82
C ILE A 6 1.12 27.76 18.52
N LEU A 7 0.30 28.66 17.98
CA LEU A 7 -0.45 28.43 16.74
C LEU A 7 0.48 28.36 15.50
N SER A 8 1.59 29.10 15.49
CA SER A 8 2.58 29.06 14.41
C SER A 8 3.51 27.85 14.47
N ILE A 9 3.75 27.25 15.65
CA ILE A 9 4.49 25.98 15.78
C ILE A 9 3.64 24.78 15.31
N PHE A 10 2.32 24.83 15.54
CA PHE A 10 1.39 23.77 15.13
C PHE A 10 1.32 23.60 13.60
N LEU A 11 1.49 24.69 12.85
CA LEU A 11 1.49 24.66 11.39
C LEU A 11 2.80 24.12 10.77
N ILE A 12 3.91 24.13 11.52
CA ILE A 12 5.20 23.61 11.04
C ILE A 12 5.27 22.08 11.24
N PHE A 13 4.61 21.54 12.27
CA PHE A 13 4.60 20.10 12.54
C PHE A 13 3.72 19.30 11.57
N SER A 14 2.74 19.94 10.94
CA SER A 14 1.88 19.28 9.95
C SER A 14 2.60 18.97 8.62
N GLY A 15 3.84 19.45 8.44
CA GLY A 15 4.70 19.16 7.29
C GLY A 15 5.61 17.93 7.45
N CYS A 16 5.69 17.32 8.64
CA CYS A 16 6.51 16.11 8.88
C CYS A 16 5.68 14.85 9.16
N ALA A 17 4.35 14.96 9.17
CA ALA A 17 3.45 13.83 9.43
C ALA A 17 3.08 13.02 8.16
N ASN A 18 3.72 13.25 7.01
CA ASN A 18 3.39 12.55 5.76
C ASN A 18 4.17 11.23 5.57
N SER A 19 4.07 10.34 6.55
CA SER A 19 4.43 8.91 6.42
C SER A 19 3.85 8.02 7.54
N ALA A 20 3.21 8.61 8.55
CA ALA A 20 2.78 7.91 9.77
C ALA A 20 1.25 7.82 9.96
N SER A 21 0.45 8.06 8.91
CA SER A 21 -1.01 7.92 8.94
C SER A 21 -1.55 6.96 7.87
N TYR A 22 -0.87 5.85 7.60
CA TYR A 22 -1.51 4.68 6.98
C TYR A 22 -2.36 3.99 8.05
N GLU A 23 -3.35 4.71 8.55
CA GLU A 23 -4.16 4.30 9.67
C GLU A 23 -5.17 3.27 9.18
N LYS A 24 -4.71 2.01 9.09
CA LYS A 24 -5.53 0.81 9.24
C LYS A 24 -6.83 0.86 8.43
N SER A 25 -6.73 1.00 7.11
CA SER A 25 -7.92 0.91 6.24
C SER A 25 -8.62 -0.43 6.47
N TYR A 26 -9.95 -0.45 6.42
CA TYR A 26 -10.76 -1.67 6.56
C TYR A 26 -10.27 -2.78 5.62
N GLU A 27 -9.83 -2.40 4.42
CA GLU A 27 -9.21 -3.31 3.44
C GLU A 27 -7.91 -3.94 3.95
N LEU A 28 -7.03 -3.19 4.61
CA LEU A 28 -5.80 -3.74 5.17
C LEU A 28 -6.08 -4.73 6.30
N GLU A 29 -7.10 -4.48 7.11
CA GLU A 29 -7.52 -5.43 8.16
C GLU A 29 -8.12 -6.70 7.56
N LEU A 30 -8.96 -6.59 6.53
CA LEU A 30 -9.46 -7.74 5.79
C LEU A 30 -8.33 -8.52 5.11
N ALA A 31 -7.37 -7.82 4.50
CA ALA A 31 -6.21 -8.43 3.86
C ALA A 31 -5.35 -9.20 4.86
N LYS A 32 -5.15 -8.64 6.07
CA LYS A 32 -4.48 -9.32 7.19
C LYS A 32 -5.29 -10.50 7.74
N ALA A 33 -6.62 -10.37 7.81
CA ALA A 33 -7.52 -11.46 8.17
C ALA A 33 -7.56 -12.58 7.11
N GLY A 34 -6.94 -12.34 5.95
CA GLY A 34 -6.76 -13.34 4.92
C GLY A 34 -7.86 -13.35 3.85
N ASN A 35 -8.71 -12.31 3.80
CA ASN A 35 -9.64 -12.12 2.69
C ASN A 35 -8.83 -11.92 1.39
N ILE A 36 -9.09 -12.77 0.40
CA ILE A 36 -8.32 -12.83 -0.85
C ILE A 36 -8.52 -11.55 -1.68
N ASP A 37 -9.77 -11.11 -1.83
CA ASP A 37 -10.11 -9.92 -2.60
C ASP A 37 -9.45 -8.66 -2.00
N ALA A 38 -9.43 -8.56 -0.67
CA ALA A 38 -8.77 -7.47 0.03
C ALA A 38 -7.24 -7.51 -0.13
N GLN A 39 -6.63 -8.70 -0.16
CA GLN A 39 -5.19 -8.84 -0.44
C GLN A 39 -4.86 -8.36 -1.85
N TYR A 40 -5.69 -8.70 -2.84
CA TYR A 40 -5.54 -8.21 -4.20
C TYR A 40 -5.71 -6.68 -4.28
N ASN A 41 -6.76 -6.13 -3.68
CA ASN A 41 -7.02 -4.68 -3.70
C ASN A 41 -5.90 -3.89 -3.03
N VAL A 42 -5.43 -4.33 -1.86
CA VAL A 42 -4.28 -3.69 -1.18
C VAL A 42 -3.04 -3.73 -2.07
N ALA A 43 -2.78 -4.84 -2.77
CA ALA A 43 -1.68 -4.90 -3.71
C ALA A 43 -1.82 -3.90 -4.87
N MET A 44 -3.01 -3.76 -5.44
CA MET A 44 -3.28 -2.79 -6.50
C MET A 44 -3.13 -1.35 -6.01
N ASN A 45 -3.49 -1.07 -4.75
CA ASN A 45 -3.31 0.25 -4.16
C ASN A 45 -1.82 0.58 -4.00
N TYR A 46 -1.00 -0.38 -3.57
CA TYR A 46 0.47 -0.24 -3.55
C TYR A 46 1.09 -0.15 -4.96
N LEU A 47 0.54 -0.82 -5.99
CA LEU A 47 1.04 -0.68 -7.37
C LEU A 47 0.78 0.71 -7.95
N ASN A 48 -0.39 1.27 -7.67
CA ASN A 48 -0.83 2.52 -8.26
C ASN A 48 -0.51 3.74 -7.40
N GLY A 49 -0.20 3.55 -6.11
CA GLY A 49 0.02 4.63 -5.16
C GLY A 49 -1.26 5.44 -4.88
N ILE A 50 -2.39 4.75 -4.76
CA ILE A 50 -3.74 5.34 -4.58
C ILE A 50 -4.26 5.11 -3.17
N ASP A 51 -5.33 5.79 -2.77
CA ASP A 51 -5.98 5.65 -1.46
C ASP A 51 -5.05 5.85 -0.26
N GLY A 52 -4.03 6.71 -0.44
CA GLY A 52 -3.03 7.00 0.59
C GLY A 52 -1.93 5.94 0.72
N PHE A 53 -1.93 4.91 -0.13
CA PHE A 53 -0.83 3.95 -0.19
C PHE A 53 0.35 4.56 -0.97
N PRO A 54 1.59 4.45 -0.48
CA PRO A 54 2.75 4.80 -1.28
C PRO A 54 2.88 3.80 -2.43
N LYS A 55 3.34 4.28 -3.58
CA LYS A 55 3.66 3.36 -4.69
C LYS A 55 4.85 2.49 -4.29
N ASP A 56 4.62 1.21 -4.08
CA ASP A 56 5.64 0.21 -3.73
C ASP A 56 5.32 -1.13 -4.39
N GLU A 57 6.04 -1.42 -5.47
CA GLU A 57 5.87 -2.64 -6.25
C GLU A 57 6.29 -3.89 -5.47
N LYS A 58 7.24 -3.78 -4.55
CA LYS A 58 7.70 -4.93 -3.75
C LYS A 58 6.63 -5.33 -2.74
N VAL A 59 6.05 -4.35 -2.04
CA VAL A 59 4.96 -4.61 -1.10
C VAL A 59 3.72 -5.14 -1.83
N ALA A 60 3.41 -4.59 -3.01
CA ALA A 60 2.33 -5.14 -3.83
C ALA A 60 2.56 -6.60 -4.22
N LYS A 61 3.78 -6.96 -4.65
CA LYS A 61 4.14 -8.34 -4.98
C LYS A 61 3.90 -9.29 -3.81
N GLU A 62 4.30 -8.91 -2.60
CA GLU A 62 4.10 -9.72 -1.40
C GLU A 62 2.61 -9.99 -1.11
N TRP A 63 1.75 -9.01 -1.34
CA TRP A 63 0.30 -9.17 -1.19
C TRP A 63 -0.31 -10.05 -2.27
N LEU A 64 0.09 -9.86 -3.53
CA LEU A 64 -0.35 -10.74 -4.63
C LEU A 64 0.13 -12.18 -4.43
N GLU A 65 1.35 -12.40 -3.92
CA GLU A 65 1.85 -13.74 -3.61
C GLU A 65 1.01 -14.44 -2.53
N LYS A 66 0.56 -13.70 -1.50
CA LYS A 66 -0.33 -14.25 -0.46
C LYS A 66 -1.67 -14.67 -1.03
N ALA A 67 -2.27 -13.83 -1.88
CA ALA A 67 -3.55 -14.14 -2.54
C ALA A 67 -3.39 -15.27 -3.58
N ALA A 68 -2.34 -15.24 -4.39
CA ALA A 68 -2.02 -16.26 -5.39
C ALA A 68 -1.79 -17.65 -4.78
N LYS A 69 -1.15 -17.73 -3.60
CA LYS A 69 -0.97 -18.97 -2.83
C LYS A 69 -2.29 -19.60 -2.39
N LYS A 70 -3.36 -18.79 -2.28
CA LYS A 70 -4.71 -19.26 -1.97
C LYS A 70 -5.54 -19.60 -3.20
N GLY A 71 -4.94 -19.53 -4.40
CA GLY A 71 -5.60 -19.86 -5.66
C GLY A 71 -6.28 -18.68 -6.35
N ASP A 72 -5.99 -17.44 -5.94
CA ASP A 72 -6.56 -16.26 -6.58
C ASP A 72 -6.01 -16.04 -7.99
N ALA A 73 -6.83 -16.33 -9.00
CA ALA A 73 -6.45 -16.18 -10.40
C ALA A 73 -6.11 -14.72 -10.79
N PRO A 74 -6.85 -13.69 -10.34
CA PRO A 74 -6.46 -12.29 -10.53
C PRO A 74 -5.05 -11.98 -10.01
N SER A 75 -4.71 -12.44 -8.80
CA SER A 75 -3.39 -12.19 -8.22
C SER A 75 -2.28 -12.95 -8.93
N GLN A 76 -2.53 -14.18 -9.36
CA GLN A 76 -1.58 -14.94 -10.20
C GLN A 76 -1.30 -14.23 -11.52
N ASN A 77 -2.35 -13.70 -12.17
CA ASN A 77 -2.21 -12.90 -13.39
C ASN A 77 -1.46 -11.59 -13.10
N GLY A 78 -1.77 -10.92 -11.99
CA GLY A 78 -1.09 -9.70 -11.55
C GLY A 78 0.42 -9.92 -11.37
N LEU A 79 0.83 -11.02 -10.72
CA LEU A 79 2.23 -11.42 -10.63
C LEU A 79 2.85 -11.68 -12.01
N GLY A 80 2.13 -12.39 -12.88
CA GLY A 80 2.58 -12.62 -14.26
C GLY A 80 2.85 -11.31 -15.01
N ILE A 81 1.95 -10.32 -14.89
CA ILE A 81 2.11 -8.99 -15.50
C ILE A 81 3.31 -8.25 -14.88
N MET A 82 3.51 -8.34 -13.56
CA MET A 82 4.66 -7.73 -12.89
C MET A 82 5.98 -8.29 -13.43
N TYR A 83 6.07 -9.62 -13.55
CA TYR A 83 7.24 -10.30 -14.14
C TYR A 83 7.46 -9.90 -15.61
N LEU A 84 6.41 -9.90 -16.43
CA LEU A 84 6.51 -9.52 -17.85
C LEU A 84 6.97 -8.08 -18.05
N ARG A 85 6.56 -7.17 -17.16
CA ARG A 85 6.90 -5.74 -17.22
C ARG A 85 8.22 -5.40 -16.52
N GLY A 86 8.86 -6.35 -15.84
CA GLY A 86 10.05 -6.09 -15.01
C GLY A 86 9.76 -5.20 -13.79
N ILE A 87 8.49 -5.09 -13.40
CA ILE A 87 8.00 -4.32 -12.26
C ILE A 87 8.29 -5.13 -11.00
N GLY A 88 8.99 -4.55 -10.03
CA GLY A 88 9.42 -5.25 -8.82
C GLY A 88 10.80 -5.93 -8.86
N GLY A 89 11.61 -5.64 -9.88
CA GLY A 89 13.04 -5.98 -9.88
C GLY A 89 13.34 -7.47 -10.04
N GLU A 90 13.33 -7.92 -11.29
CA GLU A 90 14.36 -8.75 -11.92
C GLU A 90 13.77 -9.23 -13.25
N LYS A 91 14.27 -8.63 -14.34
CA LYS A 91 14.23 -9.30 -15.64
C LYS A 91 15.10 -10.54 -15.49
N ASN A 92 14.49 -11.72 -15.57
CA ASN A 92 15.24 -12.96 -15.79
C ASN A 92 15.67 -13.00 -17.27
#